data_AF-A0A9Q0SMZ0-F1
#
_entry.id   AF-A0A9Q0SMZ0-F1
#
_cell.length_a   1.000
_cell.length_b   1.000
_cell.length_c   1.000
_cell.angle_alpha   90.00
_cell.angle_beta   90.00
_cell.angle_gamma   90.00
#
_symmetry.space_group_name_H-M   'P 1'
#
loop_
_entity.id
_entity.type
_entity.pdbx_description
1 polymer ?
#
loop_
_entity_poly.entity_id
_entity_poly.type
_entity_poly.pdbx_seq_one_letter_code
_entity_poly.pdbx_strand_id
1 'polypeptide(L)'
;MNCQPRVEAAMVNARIRETVRGSNAKVAYVGPLTEFNHDCEHLGTGPETLTEIAEGRHPFCSTLSNAKNPAIIVGAGLLERSDKDAIFSAVETIVKNGNVVRPYWNGFNVLLLNAAQAAALDLGPVPESIQSIESAKFVYLMGADDECGFGKASK
;
A
#
# COMPACT_ATOMS: atom_id res chain seq x y z
N MET A 1 -3.70 2.80 -2.26
CA MET A 1 -3.93 3.09 -0.83
C MET A 1 -2.59 3.37 -0.19
N ASN A 2 -2.40 4.59 0.30
CA ASN A 2 -1.17 5.12 0.90
C ASN A 2 0.09 4.71 0.14
N CYS A 3 0.03 4.84 -1.19
CA CYS A 3 1.10 4.48 -2.12
C CYS A 3 1.30 5.67 -3.04
N GLN A 4 2.52 6.19 -3.12
CA GLN A 4 2.88 7.26 -4.03
C GLN A 4 3.75 6.70 -5.16
N PRO A 5 3.20 5.94 -6.12
CA PRO A 5 3.99 5.21 -7.10
C PRO A 5 4.84 6.14 -7.99
N ARG A 6 4.50 7.43 -8.11
CA ARG A 6 5.37 8.42 -8.78
C ARG A 6 6.76 8.52 -8.13
N VAL A 7 6.82 8.44 -6.80
CA VAL A 7 8.04 8.54 -6.00
C VAL A 7 8.61 7.15 -5.74
N GLU A 8 7.75 6.22 -5.34
CA GLU A 8 8.11 4.90 -4.81
C GLU A 8 8.45 3.88 -5.92
N ALA A 9 7.75 3.94 -7.06
CA ALA A 9 7.93 2.96 -8.14
C ALA A 9 7.57 3.58 -9.50
N ALA A 10 8.48 4.38 -10.04
CA ALA A 10 8.25 5.17 -11.25
C ALA A 10 7.75 4.34 -12.45
N MET A 11 8.22 3.09 -12.60
CA MET A 11 7.77 2.18 -13.66
C MET A 11 6.31 1.74 -13.47
N VAL A 12 5.88 1.48 -12.23
CA VAL A 12 4.49 1.16 -11.91
C VAL A 12 3.60 2.36 -12.23
N ASN A 13 4.02 3.57 -11.84
CA ASN A 13 3.30 4.80 -12.18
C ASN A 13 3.21 5.03 -13.69
N ALA A 14 4.28 4.74 -14.44
CA ALA A 14 4.27 4.85 -15.90
C ALA A 14 3.23 3.92 -16.53
N ARG A 15 3.11 2.68 -16.04
CA ARG A 15 2.12 1.72 -16.53
C ARG A 15 0.68 2.07 -16.15
N ILE A 16 0.48 2.61 -14.94
CA ILE A 16 -0.81 3.16 -14.52
C ILE A 16 -1.20 4.28 -15.48
N ARG A 17 -0.30 5.24 -15.72
CA ARG A 17 -0.54 6.37 -16.61
C ARG A 17 -0.85 5.94 -18.04
N GLU A 18 -0.12 4.95 -18.56
CA GLU A 18 -0.39 4.37 -19.89
C GLU A 18 -1.80 3.77 -19.95
N THR A 19 -2.21 3.05 -18.91
CA THR A 19 -3.54 2.44 -18.81
C THR A 19 -4.63 3.52 -18.72
N VAL A 20 -4.46 4.55 -17.89
CA VAL A 20 -5.39 5.69 -17.80
C VAL A 20 -5.57 6.33 -19.17
N ARG A 21 -4.49 6.59 -19.90
CA ARG A 21 -4.56 7.19 -21.24
C ARG A 21 -5.19 6.27 -22.29
N GLY A 22 -4.89 4.97 -22.24
CA GLY A 22 -5.30 4.01 -23.26
C GLY A 22 -6.73 3.48 -23.10
N SER A 23 -7.18 3.26 -21.86
CA SER A 23 -8.47 2.64 -21.56
C SER A 23 -9.42 3.53 -20.76
N ASN A 24 -9.04 4.79 -20.50
CA ASN A 24 -9.79 5.73 -19.67
C ASN A 24 -10.10 5.16 -18.27
N ALA A 25 -9.15 4.41 -17.72
CA ALA A 25 -9.29 3.80 -16.41
C ALA A 25 -9.43 4.89 -15.33
N LYS A 26 -10.43 4.74 -14.46
CA LYS A 26 -10.62 5.60 -13.30
C LYS A 26 -9.65 5.18 -12.20
N VAL A 27 -8.83 6.13 -11.75
CA VAL A 27 -7.88 5.91 -10.65
C VAL A 27 -8.32 6.75 -9.46
N ALA A 28 -8.29 6.15 -8.28
CA ALA A 28 -8.58 6.83 -7.04
C ALA A 28 -7.49 6.57 -5.99
N TYR A 29 -7.33 7.53 -5.09
CA TYR A 29 -6.28 7.54 -4.10
C TYR A 29 -6.83 7.83 -2.70
N VAL A 30 -6.43 6.98 -1.76
CA VAL A 30 -6.66 7.16 -0.32
C VAL A 30 -5.29 7.30 0.33
N GLY A 31 -5.00 8.42 0.97
CA GLY A 31 -3.72 8.73 1.61
C GLY A 31 -3.41 10.24 1.62
N PRO A 32 -2.23 10.64 2.12
CA PRO A 32 -1.81 12.04 2.20
C PRO A 32 -1.85 12.74 0.84
N LEU A 33 -2.32 14.00 0.80
CA LEU A 33 -2.45 14.76 -0.45
C LEU A 33 -1.14 14.75 -1.24
N THR A 34 -1.20 14.37 -2.52
CA THR A 34 -0.03 14.24 -3.40
C THR A 34 -0.40 14.51 -4.85
N GLU A 35 0.60 14.82 -5.67
CA GLU A 35 0.41 15.16 -7.08
C GLU A 35 0.67 13.96 -8.02
N PHE A 36 -0.38 13.57 -8.74
CA PHE A 36 -0.30 12.57 -9.81
C PHE A 36 -0.15 13.21 -11.20
N ASN A 37 0.49 12.50 -12.12
CA ASN A 37 0.71 12.94 -13.51
C ASN A 37 -0.37 12.43 -14.49
N HIS A 38 -1.51 12.05 -13.94
CA HIS A 38 -2.70 11.51 -14.57
C HIS A 38 -3.91 11.83 -13.69
N ASP A 39 -5.11 11.76 -14.25
CA ASP A 39 -6.34 12.03 -13.50
C ASP A 39 -6.50 11.02 -12.36
N CYS A 40 -6.56 11.53 -11.14
CA CYS A 40 -6.69 10.74 -9.93
C CYS A 40 -7.69 11.39 -8.98
N GLU A 41 -8.71 10.65 -8.59
CA GLU A 41 -9.71 11.09 -7.62
C GLU A 41 -9.20 10.86 -6.21
N HIS A 42 -8.98 11.93 -5.45
CA HIS A 42 -8.62 11.82 -4.03
C HIS A 42 -9.87 11.56 -3.20
N LEU A 43 -9.94 10.39 -2.56
CA LEU A 43 -11.11 9.97 -1.78
C LEU A 43 -11.01 10.36 -0.31
N GLY A 44 -9.79 10.57 0.20
CA GLY A 44 -9.56 10.90 1.60
C GLY A 44 -8.13 10.58 2.05
N THR A 45 -7.78 11.00 3.25
CA THR A 45 -6.41 10.92 3.81
C THR A 45 -6.23 9.82 4.84
N GLY A 46 -7.30 9.44 5.53
CA GLY A 46 -7.25 8.60 6.72
C GLY A 46 -7.83 7.19 6.56
N PRO A 47 -7.72 6.38 7.61
CA PRO A 47 -8.30 5.04 7.66
C PRO A 47 -9.84 5.06 7.66
N GLU A 48 -10.47 6.15 8.09
CA GLU A 48 -11.94 6.30 8.07
C GLU A 48 -12.51 6.06 6.68
N THR A 49 -11.92 6.68 5.63
CA THR A 49 -12.31 6.46 4.23
C THR A 49 -12.19 5.00 3.81
N LEU A 50 -11.18 4.27 4.31
CA LEU A 50 -11.05 2.83 4.03
C LEU A 50 -12.21 2.06 4.66
N THR A 51 -12.60 2.40 5.88
CA THR A 51 -13.78 1.82 6.54
C THR A 51 -15.06 2.11 5.78
N GLU A 52 -15.26 3.34 5.29
CA GLU A 52 -16.45 3.68 4.49
C GLU A 52 -16.51 2.88 3.17
N ILE A 53 -15.35 2.64 2.55
CA ILE A 53 -15.27 1.84 1.33
C ILE A 53 -15.53 0.35 1.66
N ALA A 54 -14.97 -0.15 2.77
CA ALA A 54 -15.18 -1.53 3.22
C ALA A 54 -16.65 -1.81 3.56
N GLU A 55 -17.33 -0.86 4.18
CA GLU A 55 -18.76 -0.94 4.51
C GLU A 55 -19.69 -0.66 3.31
N GLY A 56 -19.13 -0.29 2.15
CA GLY A 56 -19.91 -0.01 0.94
C GLY A 56 -20.65 1.34 0.98
N ARG A 57 -20.38 2.20 1.97
CA ARG A 57 -20.99 3.54 2.11
C ARG A 57 -20.39 4.56 1.15
N HIS A 58 -19.15 4.35 0.73
CA HIS A 58 -18.45 5.29 -0.13
C HIS A 58 -18.91 5.18 -1.60
N PRO A 59 -19.13 6.30 -2.32
CA PRO A 59 -19.58 6.27 -3.73
C PRO A 59 -18.67 5.46 -4.66
N PHE A 60 -17.36 5.47 -4.37
CA PHE A 60 -16.36 4.73 -5.15
C PHE A 60 -16.55 3.21 -5.12
N CYS A 61 -17.26 2.65 -4.14
CA CYS A 61 -17.55 1.21 -4.08
C CYS A 61 -18.31 0.75 -5.33
N SER A 62 -19.28 1.54 -5.79
CA SER A 62 -20.02 1.25 -7.01
C SER A 62 -19.11 1.22 -8.26
N THR A 63 -18.10 2.09 -8.30
CA THR A 63 -17.11 2.12 -9.39
C THR A 63 -16.24 0.87 -9.36
N LEU A 64 -15.81 0.44 -8.16
CA LEU A 64 -15.00 -0.75 -7.97
C LEU A 64 -15.77 -2.04 -8.34
N SER A 65 -17.02 -2.18 -7.90
CA SER A 65 -17.85 -3.36 -8.18
C SER A 65 -18.27 -3.47 -9.64
N ASN A 66 -18.47 -2.35 -10.34
CA ASN A 66 -18.81 -2.35 -11.77
C ASN A 66 -17.59 -2.49 -12.69
N ALA A 67 -16.38 -2.36 -12.17
CA ALA A 67 -15.17 -2.48 -12.97
C ALA A 67 -14.97 -3.93 -13.43
N LYS A 68 -14.69 -4.13 -14.72
CA LYS A 68 -14.40 -5.46 -15.26
C LYS A 68 -13.15 -6.05 -14.62
N ASN A 69 -12.04 -5.30 -14.54
CA ASN A 69 -10.75 -5.75 -14.00
C ASN A 69 -10.22 -4.72 -12.97
N PRO A 70 -10.80 -4.67 -11.75
CA PRO A 70 -10.39 -3.70 -10.73
C PRO A 70 -9.01 -4.06 -10.15
N ALA A 71 -8.17 -3.07 -9.88
CA ALA A 71 -6.89 -3.26 -9.20
C ALA A 71 -6.82 -2.41 -7.94
N ILE A 72 -6.28 -2.98 -6.86
CA ILE A 72 -5.99 -2.30 -5.61
C ILE A 72 -4.50 -2.43 -5.35
N ILE A 73 -3.82 -1.28 -5.23
CA ILE A 73 -2.40 -1.19 -4.92
C ILE A 73 -2.24 -0.60 -3.52
N VAL A 74 -1.59 -1.34 -2.63
CA VAL A 74 -1.30 -0.97 -1.23
C VAL A 74 0.17 -0.63 -1.10
N GLY A 75 0.52 0.53 -0.54
CA GLY A 75 1.92 0.93 -0.36
C GLY A 75 2.55 0.33 0.90
N ALA A 76 3.87 0.10 0.85
CA ALA A 76 4.64 -0.46 1.96
C ALA A 76 4.54 0.36 3.26
N GLY A 77 4.32 1.68 3.16
CA GLY A 77 4.17 2.54 4.33
C GLY A 77 2.99 2.17 5.23
N LEU A 78 2.06 1.31 4.78
CA LEU A 78 1.01 0.74 5.64
C LEU A 78 1.51 -0.43 6.50
N LEU A 79 2.60 -1.11 6.11
CA LEU A 79 3.17 -2.24 6.84
C LEU A 79 3.89 -1.82 8.12
N GLU A 80 4.37 -0.58 8.18
CA GLU A 80 5.13 -0.02 9.31
C GLU A 80 4.24 0.57 10.40
N ARG A 81 2.93 0.72 10.13
CA ARG A 81 2.00 1.30 11.09
C ARG A 81 1.63 0.31 12.20
N SER A 82 1.33 0.85 13.39
CA SER A 82 0.86 0.04 14.52
C SER A 82 -0.53 -0.57 14.29
N ASP A 83 -1.37 0.06 13.48
CA ASP A 83 -2.74 -0.37 13.14
C ASP A 83 -2.83 -1.18 11.84
N LYS A 84 -1.70 -1.70 11.35
CA LYS A 84 -1.62 -2.41 10.06
C LYS A 84 -2.64 -3.54 9.92
N ASP A 85 -2.84 -4.36 10.95
CA ASP A 85 -3.73 -5.53 10.86
C ASP A 85 -5.19 -5.11 10.64
N ALA A 86 -5.62 -4.03 11.30
CA ALA A 86 -6.95 -3.46 11.10
C ALA A 86 -7.12 -2.90 9.68
N ILE A 87 -6.09 -2.21 9.17
CA ILE A 87 -6.08 -1.67 7.81
C ILE A 87 -6.13 -2.83 6.79
N PHE A 88 -5.31 -3.87 6.95
CA PHE A 88 -5.31 -5.02 6.05
C PHE A 88 -6.64 -5.78 6.07
N SER A 89 -7.30 -5.89 7.23
CA SER A 89 -8.65 -6.45 7.35
C SER A 89 -9.70 -5.63 6.57
N ALA A 90 -9.63 -4.30 6.65
CA ALA A 90 -10.49 -3.42 5.86
C ALA A 90 -10.21 -3.58 4.36
N VAL A 91 -8.95 -3.65 3.96
CA VAL A 91 -8.55 -3.86 2.56
C VAL A 91 -9.01 -5.21 2.04
N GLU A 92 -8.89 -6.28 2.83
CA GLU A 92 -9.38 -7.61 2.48
C GLU A 92 -10.90 -7.59 2.24
N THR A 93 -11.64 -6.87 3.08
CA THR A 93 -13.08 -6.66 2.91
C THR A 93 -13.40 -5.93 1.60
N ILE A 94 -12.66 -4.88 1.26
CA ILE A 94 -12.81 -4.15 -0.01
C ILE A 94 -12.49 -5.06 -1.20
N VAL A 95 -11.44 -5.87 -1.12
CA VAL A 95 -11.04 -6.84 -2.14
C VAL A 95 -12.15 -7.85 -2.41
N LYS A 96 -12.77 -8.37 -1.34
CA LYS A 96 -13.92 -9.29 -1.43
C LYS A 96 -15.13 -8.61 -2.07
N ASN A 97 -15.51 -7.43 -1.58
CA ASN A 97 -16.68 -6.70 -2.06
C ASN A 97 -16.54 -6.22 -3.52
N GLY A 98 -15.32 -5.89 -3.95
CA GLY A 98 -15.01 -5.49 -5.32
C GLY A 98 -14.73 -6.65 -6.28
N ASN A 99 -14.79 -7.91 -5.83
CA ASN A 99 -14.40 -9.09 -6.61
C ASN A 99 -13.02 -8.93 -7.28
N VAL A 100 -12.07 -8.36 -6.54
CA VAL A 100 -10.74 -7.95 -7.03
C VAL A 100 -9.82 -9.15 -7.24
N VAL A 101 -10.01 -10.21 -6.45
CA VAL A 101 -9.25 -11.47 -6.56
C VAL A 101 -10.21 -12.59 -6.93
N ARG A 102 -9.97 -13.20 -8.09
CA ARG A 102 -10.77 -14.29 -8.68
C ARG A 102 -9.93 -15.12 -9.66
N PRO A 103 -10.36 -16.31 -10.10
CA PRO A 103 -9.49 -17.26 -10.83
C PRO A 103 -8.76 -16.73 -12.06
N TYR A 104 -9.34 -15.77 -12.79
CA TYR A 104 -8.76 -15.19 -14.02
C TYR A 104 -8.26 -13.75 -13.84
N TRP A 105 -8.26 -13.23 -12.61
CA TRP A 105 -7.82 -11.87 -12.32
C TRP A 105 -7.42 -11.71 -10.85
N ASN A 106 -6.16 -11.37 -10.61
CA ASN A 106 -5.67 -10.98 -9.30
C ASN A 106 -5.28 -9.50 -9.34
N GLY A 107 -6.21 -8.64 -8.95
CA GLY A 107 -6.01 -7.19 -8.90
C GLY A 107 -5.39 -6.68 -7.61
N PHE A 108 -5.17 -7.54 -6.61
CA PHE A 108 -4.63 -7.13 -5.32
C PHE A 108 -3.11 -7.14 -5.34
N ASN A 109 -2.50 -5.99 -5.09
CA ASN A 109 -1.05 -5.80 -5.19
C ASN A 109 -0.53 -5.00 -3.99
N VAL A 110 0.64 -5.37 -3.49
CA VAL A 110 1.38 -4.61 -2.47
C VAL A 110 2.67 -4.11 -3.11
N LEU A 111 2.92 -2.80 -3.02
CA LEU A 111 4.13 -2.17 -3.53
C LEU A 111 5.14 -2.05 -2.39
N LEU A 112 6.30 -2.67 -2.55
CA LEU A 112 7.43 -2.58 -1.63
C LEU A 112 8.39 -1.46 -2.07
N LEU A 113 9.07 -0.83 -1.11
CA LEU A 113 9.98 0.29 -1.37
C LEU A 113 11.40 -0.19 -1.64
N ASN A 114 11.85 -1.21 -0.90
CA ASN A 114 13.23 -1.67 -0.96
C ASN A 114 13.32 -2.96 -1.78
N ALA A 115 14.32 -3.04 -2.66
CA ALA A 115 14.52 -4.21 -3.52
C ALA A 115 14.70 -5.51 -2.72
N ALA A 116 15.37 -5.44 -1.57
CA ALA A 116 15.62 -6.58 -0.70
C ALA A 116 14.37 -7.05 0.07
N GLN A 117 13.34 -6.21 0.25
CA GLN A 117 12.16 -6.54 1.07
C GLN A 117 11.39 -7.74 0.51
N ALA A 118 11.24 -7.85 -0.82
CA ALA A 118 10.52 -8.96 -1.41
C ALA A 118 11.20 -10.31 -1.12
N ALA A 119 12.52 -10.37 -1.31
CA ALA A 119 13.31 -11.56 -1.03
C ALA A 119 13.38 -11.87 0.47
N ALA A 120 13.47 -10.84 1.32
CA ALA A 120 13.43 -11.01 2.77
C ALA A 120 12.09 -11.57 3.25
N LEU A 121 10.96 -11.10 2.71
CA LEU A 121 9.65 -11.67 3.06
C LEU A 121 9.49 -13.11 2.58
N ASP A 122 10.05 -13.45 1.41
CA ASP A 122 10.02 -14.81 0.87
C ASP A 122 10.86 -15.80 1.70
N LEU A 123 12.03 -15.37 2.17
CA LEU A 123 12.91 -16.17 3.02
C LEU A 123 12.40 -16.31 4.47
N GLY A 124 11.44 -15.48 4.90
CA GLY A 124 10.90 -15.46 6.24
C GLY A 124 11.64 -14.69 7.36
N PRO A 125 12.76 -13.95 7.18
CA PRO A 125 13.22 -13.02 8.21
C PRO A 125 12.23 -11.87 8.41
N VAL A 126 11.31 -12.06 9.36
CA VAL A 126 10.32 -11.05 9.78
C VAL A 126 10.63 -10.64 11.22
N PRO A 127 10.73 -9.34 11.53
CA PRO A 127 10.97 -8.89 12.89
C PRO A 127 9.78 -9.22 13.80
N GLU A 128 10.02 -9.92 14.90
CA GLU A 128 8.99 -10.22 15.90
C GLU A 128 8.59 -8.98 16.71
N SER A 129 9.56 -8.10 16.99
CA SER A 129 9.33 -6.81 17.65
C SER A 129 10.45 -5.82 17.35
N ILE A 130 10.14 -4.53 17.35
CA ILE A 130 11.14 -3.45 17.18
C ILE A 130 12.12 -3.42 18.38
N GLN A 131 11.67 -3.80 19.57
CA GLN A 131 12.45 -3.85 20.82
C GLN A 131 13.60 -4.87 20.79
N SER A 132 13.56 -5.83 19.86
CA SER A 132 14.62 -6.82 19.67
C SER A 132 15.96 -6.18 19.30
N ILE A 133 15.96 -5.01 18.65
CA ILE A 133 17.19 -4.29 18.28
C ILE A 133 17.73 -3.46 19.45
N GLU A 134 16.87 -2.83 20.24
CA GLU A 134 17.27 -1.96 21.35
C GLU A 134 17.98 -2.72 22.49
N SER A 135 17.57 -3.97 22.72
CA SER A 135 18.16 -4.85 23.74
C SER A 135 19.35 -5.66 23.21
N ALA A 136 19.68 -5.54 21.93
CA ALA A 136 20.74 -6.32 21.30
C ALA A 136 22.12 -5.82 21.71
N LYS A 137 22.99 -6.74 22.14
CA LYS A 137 24.42 -6.45 22.41
C LYS A 137 25.28 -6.47 21.15
N PHE A 138 24.73 -7.01 20.06
CA PHE A 138 25.40 -7.15 18.77
C PHE A 138 24.38 -6.91 17.66
N VAL A 139 24.72 -6.01 16.75
CA VAL A 139 23.89 -5.67 15.58
C VAL A 139 24.75 -5.88 14.35
N TYR A 140 24.26 -6.69 13.40
CA TYR A 140 24.92 -6.93 12.12
C TYR A 140 24.18 -6.22 11.00
N LEU A 141 24.78 -5.16 10.46
CA LEU A 141 24.23 -4.37 9.36
C LEU A 141 24.72 -4.93 8.04
N MET A 142 23.88 -5.68 7.33
CA MET A 142 24.17 -6.19 5.99
C MET A 142 23.81 -5.13 4.93
N GLY A 143 24.62 -4.07 4.83
CA GLY A 143 24.37 -2.97 3.88
C GLY A 143 23.08 -2.18 4.15
N ALA A 144 22.67 -2.13 5.43
CA ALA A 144 21.52 -1.37 5.88
C ALA A 144 21.98 0.03 6.33
N ASP A 145 21.71 1.03 5.49
CA ASP A 145 22.15 2.42 5.70
C ASP A 145 20.98 3.39 5.95
N ASP A 146 19.73 2.93 5.81
CA ASP A 146 18.55 3.75 6.04
C ASP A 146 18.46 4.16 7.52
N GLU A 147 18.10 5.42 7.77
CA GLU A 147 17.74 5.88 9.12
C GLU A 147 16.43 5.20 9.54
N CYS A 148 16.53 3.99 10.09
CA CYS A 148 15.48 3.42 10.93
C CYS A 148 15.19 4.47 12.00
N GLY A 149 13.96 4.99 12.05
CA GLY A 149 13.52 6.00 13.01
C GLY A 149 13.57 5.51 14.45
N PHE A 150 14.76 5.29 14.99
CA PHE A 150 15.02 5.19 16.40
C PHE A 150 14.85 6.60 16.94
N GLY A 151 13.76 6.83 17.68
CA GLY A 151 13.51 8.11 18.34
C GLY A 151 14.79 8.59 19.00
N LYS A 152 15.15 9.86 18.76
CA LYS A 152 16.33 10.50 19.34
C LYS A 152 16.42 10.10 20.82
N ALA A 153 17.46 9.37 21.19
CA ALA A 153 17.83 9.24 22.58
C ALA A 153 18.17 10.65 23.09
N SER A 154 17.23 11.28 23.79
CA SER A 154 17.51 12.48 24.56
C SER A 154 18.65 12.16 25.51
N LYS A 155 19.72 12.95 25.42
CA LYS A 155 20.74 13.07 26.45
C LYS A 155 20.12 13.47 27.79
#